data_AF-A0A2H4YPV9-F1
#
_entry.id   AF-A0A2H4YPV9-F1
#
_cell.length_a   1.000
_cell.length_b   1.000
_cell.length_c   1.000
_cell.angle_alpha   90.00
_cell.angle_beta   90.00
_cell.angle_gamma   90.00
#
_symmetry.space_group_name_H-M   'P 1'
#
loop_
_entity.id
_entity.type
_entity.pdbx_description
1 polymer ?
#
loop_
_entity_poly.entity_id
_entity_poly.type
_entity_poly.pdbx_seq_one_letter_code
_entity_poly.pdbx_strand_id
1 'polypeptide(L)'
;MFPNRRFWVGDRKHAYLFWEKSPKYEFNPRELPDGDFIINIVYYTNDCHAIALRKKQCGIEVFNPNEGLFKSENINDLKIYLQEKNKNICQYIYIYRCQ
;
A
#
# COMPACT_ATOMS: atom_id res chain seq x y z
N MET A 1 -11.09 -23.36 17.86
CA MET A 1 -10.92 -21.96 18.30
C MET A 1 -9.50 -21.53 17.98
N PHE A 2 -9.33 -20.60 17.03
CA PHE A 2 -8.01 -20.03 16.74
C PHE A 2 -7.78 -18.83 17.66
N PRO A 3 -6.76 -18.84 18.54
CA PRO A 3 -6.46 -17.70 19.37
C PRO A 3 -5.85 -16.62 18.47
N ASN A 4 -6.48 -15.45 18.45
CA ASN A 4 -5.98 -14.16 18.00
C ASN A 4 -4.58 -14.21 17.36
N ARG A 5 -4.52 -14.47 16.06
CA ARG A 5 -3.30 -14.27 15.27
C ARG A 5 -3.05 -12.77 15.22
N ARG A 6 -2.32 -12.26 16.23
CA ARG A 6 -1.58 -11.00 16.10
C ARG A 6 -0.83 -11.10 14.77
N PHE A 7 -1.08 -10.16 13.87
CA PHE A 7 -0.27 -10.00 12.68
C PHE A 7 1.18 -9.86 13.15
N TRP A 8 2.03 -10.83 12.83
CA TRP A 8 3.46 -10.73 13.09
C TRP A 8 4.03 -9.70 12.11
N VAL A 9 4.06 -8.43 12.52
CA VAL A 9 4.82 -7.35 11.84
C VAL A 9 6.28 -7.41 12.30
N GLY A 10 6.85 -8.62 12.37
CA GLY A 10 8.10 -8.88 13.10
C GLY A 10 9.38 -8.78 12.26
N ASP A 11 9.31 -9.03 10.95
CA ASP A 11 10.53 -9.16 10.10
C ASP A 11 10.33 -8.74 8.64
N ARG A 12 9.24 -8.03 8.32
CA ARG A 12 8.98 -7.62 6.93
C ARG A 12 9.80 -6.38 6.61
N LYS A 13 11.00 -6.57 6.05
CA LYS A 13 11.66 -5.51 5.26
C LYS A 13 10.63 -4.95 4.27
N HIS A 14 10.53 -3.63 4.20
CA HIS A 14 9.66 -2.98 3.22
C HIS A 14 10.04 -3.47 1.83
N ALA A 15 9.05 -3.92 1.05
CA ALA A 15 9.31 -4.30 -0.33
C ALA A 15 9.53 -3.04 -1.18
N TYR A 16 8.81 -1.95 -0.86
CA TYR A 16 8.90 -0.67 -1.54
C TYR A 16 8.73 0.48 -0.53
N LEU A 17 9.47 1.56 -0.76
CA LEU A 17 9.37 2.82 -0.03
C LEU A 17 9.18 3.97 -1.02
N PHE A 18 8.09 4.70 -0.85
CA PHE A 18 7.83 5.94 -1.58
C PHE A 18 8.10 7.15 -0.69
N TRP A 19 8.77 8.16 -1.23
CA TRP A 19 8.91 9.48 -0.61
C TRP A 19 8.49 10.55 -1.60
N GLU A 20 7.42 11.28 -1.25
CA GLU A 20 6.79 12.29 -2.10
C GLU A 20 7.77 13.29 -2.73
N LYS A 21 8.71 13.80 -1.92
CA LYS A 21 9.60 14.90 -2.35
C LYS A 21 10.78 14.46 -3.21
N SER A 22 10.82 13.20 -3.64
CA SER A 22 11.95 12.67 -4.39
C SER A 22 11.47 11.98 -5.68
N PRO A 23 11.74 12.59 -6.86
CA PRO A 23 11.45 12.00 -8.17
C PRO A 23 12.08 10.61 -8.36
N LYS A 24 13.13 10.28 -7.59
CA LYS A 24 13.81 8.99 -7.62
C LYS A 24 12.95 7.82 -7.11
N TYR A 25 11.83 8.09 -6.43
CA TYR A 25 10.96 7.05 -5.87
C TYR A 25 9.60 6.98 -6.56
N GLU A 26 9.48 7.38 -7.82
CA GLU A 26 8.21 7.24 -8.54
C GLU A 26 7.69 5.79 -8.48
N PHE A 27 6.46 5.61 -8.00
CA PHE A 27 5.88 4.29 -7.83
C PHE A 27 5.33 3.77 -9.17
N ASN A 28 5.82 2.60 -9.57
CA ASN A 28 5.35 1.87 -10.73
C ASN A 28 4.58 0.61 -10.28
N PRO A 29 3.23 0.59 -10.41
CA PRO A 29 2.41 -0.56 -10.01
C PRO A 29 2.79 -1.88 -10.68
N ARG A 30 3.43 -1.83 -11.86
CA ARG A 30 3.86 -3.03 -12.61
C ARG A 30 5.06 -3.73 -11.98
N GLU A 31 5.87 -3.01 -11.20
CA GLU A 31 7.03 -3.58 -10.51
C GLU A 31 6.63 -4.35 -9.24
N LEU A 32 5.42 -4.09 -8.72
CA LEU A 32 4.87 -4.84 -7.60
C LEU A 32 4.47 -6.25 -8.09
N PRO A 33 4.92 -7.35 -7.48
CA PRO A 33 4.50 -8.68 -7.88
C PRO A 33 3.03 -8.93 -7.52
N ASP A 34 2.43 -9.96 -8.11
CA ASP A 34 1.11 -10.41 -7.68
C ASP A 34 1.14 -10.94 -6.24
N GLY A 35 0.07 -10.70 -5.51
CA GLY A 35 -0.07 -11.12 -4.12
C GLY A 35 -0.89 -10.16 -3.27
N ASP A 36 -0.89 -10.46 -1.98
CA ASP A 36 -1.56 -9.67 -0.95
C ASP A 36 -0.53 -8.81 -0.22
N PHE A 37 -0.90 -7.59 0.14
CA PHE A 37 -0.04 -6.58 0.73
C PHE A 37 -0.76 -5.81 1.83
N ILE A 38 0.00 -5.40 2.84
CA ILE A 38 -0.39 -4.33 3.77
C ILE A 38 0.40 -3.09 3.38
N ILE A 39 -0.28 -1.97 3.25
CA ILE A 39 0.32 -0.70 2.90
C ILE A 39 0.11 0.24 4.08
N ASN A 40 1.20 0.83 4.57
CA ASN A 40 1.16 1.82 5.63
C ASN A 40 1.50 3.20 5.05
N ILE A 41 0.56 4.13 5.13
CA ILE A 41 0.69 5.51 4.69
C ILE A 41 1.02 6.34 5.93
N VAL A 42 2.19 6.96 5.97
CA VAL A 42 2.67 7.78 7.08
C VAL A 42 2.58 9.24 6.68
N TYR A 43 1.77 10.01 7.40
CA TYR A 43 1.51 11.42 7.12
C TYR A 43 2.51 12.34 7.83
N TYR A 44 2.65 13.57 7.35
CA TYR A 44 3.50 14.59 8.00
C TYR A 44 3.06 14.97 9.43
N THR A 45 1.82 14.62 9.83
CA THR A 45 1.27 14.88 11.18
C THR A 45 1.72 13.85 12.23
N ASN A 46 2.57 12.88 11.86
CA ASN A 46 2.90 11.68 12.65
C ASN A 46 1.74 10.68 12.81
N ASP A 47 0.63 10.86 12.09
CA ASP A 47 -0.42 9.85 11.99
C ASP A 47 -0.04 8.81 10.93
N CYS A 48 -0.56 7.58 11.09
CA CYS A 48 -0.43 6.52 10.11
C CYS A 48 -1.76 5.88 9.77
N HIS A 49 -1.90 5.46 8.51
CA HIS A 49 -3.09 4.77 8.01
C HIS A 49 -2.71 3.50 7.26
N ALA A 50 -3.30 2.38 7.67
CA ALA A 50 -3.04 1.08 7.07
C ALA A 50 -4.20 0.66 6.17
N ILE A 51 -3.86 0.22 4.95
CA ILE A 51 -4.79 -0.36 3.99
C ILE A 51 -4.30 -1.73 3.54
N ALA A 52 -5.22 -2.59 3.09
CA ALA A 52 -4.89 -3.86 2.47
C ALA A 52 -5.01 -3.76 0.95
N LEU A 53 -4.11 -4.41 0.23
CA LEU A 53 -4.10 -4.49 -1.23
C LEU A 53 -3.99 -5.96 -1.64
N ARG A 54 -4.81 -6.38 -2.59
CA ARG A 54 -4.59 -7.57 -3.41
C ARG A 54 -4.28 -7.13 -4.82
N LYS A 55 -3.12 -7.50 -5.34
CA LYS A 55 -2.72 -7.26 -6.73
C LYS A 55 -2.72 -8.57 -7.50
N LYS A 56 -3.32 -8.55 -8.68
CA LYS A 56 -3.32 -9.63 -9.68
C LYS A 56 -2.86 -9.07 -11.02
N GLN A 57 -2.46 -9.93 -11.94
CA GLN A 57 -2.05 -9.54 -13.29
C GLN A 57 -3.10 -8.69 -14.04
N CYS A 58 -4.38 -8.94 -13.78
CA CYS A 58 -5.51 -8.25 -14.42
C CYS A 58 -6.15 -7.14 -13.58
N GLY A 59 -5.59 -6.76 -12.42
CA GLY A 59 -6.19 -5.70 -11.61
C GLY A 59 -5.79 -5.67 -10.14
N ILE A 60 -6.51 -4.84 -9.40
CA ILE A 60 -6.28 -4.55 -7.98
C ILE A 60 -7.59 -4.59 -7.19
N GLU A 61 -7.49 -5.00 -5.93
CA GLU A 61 -8.53 -4.86 -4.93
C GLU A 61 -7.89 -4.17 -3.71
N VAL A 62 -8.35 -2.96 -3.37
CA VAL A 62 -7.85 -2.17 -2.24
C VAL A 62 -8.93 -2.07 -1.19
N PHE A 63 -8.62 -2.49 0.04
CA PHE A 63 -9.50 -2.30 1.18
C PHE A 63 -8.92 -1.22 2.09
N ASN A 64 -9.64 -0.10 2.19
CA ASN A 64 -9.33 1.00 3.08
C ASN A 64 -10.38 1.02 4.21
N PRO A 65 -9.99 0.89 5.49
CA PRO A 65 -10.95 0.91 6.61
C PRO A 65 -11.87 2.12 6.65
N ASN A 66 -11.46 3.26 6.09
CA ASN A 66 -12.24 4.50 6.07
C ASN A 66 -13.14 4.65 4.84
N GLU A 67 -12.81 3.99 3.72
CA GLU A 67 -13.50 4.17 2.42
C GLU A 67 -14.21 2.89 1.93
N GLY A 68 -13.92 1.74 2.53
CA GLY A 68 -14.40 0.43 2.10
C GLY A 68 -13.54 -0.21 1.02
N LEU A 69 -14.17 -1.05 0.19
CA LEU A 69 -13.51 -1.86 -0.83
C LEU A 69 -13.57 -1.18 -2.20
N PHE A 70 -12.40 -0.95 -2.80
CA PHE A 70 -12.22 -0.48 -4.17
C PHE A 70 -11.65 -1.60 -5.05
N LYS A 71 -12.15 -1.73 -6.28
CA LYS A 71 -11.64 -2.69 -7.27
C LYS A 71 -11.42 -1.99 -8.60
N SER A 72 -10.35 -2.36 -9.30
CA SER A 72 -10.09 -1.90 -10.66
C SER A 72 -9.35 -2.96 -11.47
N GLU A 73 -9.69 -3.07 -12.75
CA GLU A 73 -8.95 -3.89 -13.72
C GLU A 73 -7.72 -3.15 -14.27
N ASN A 74 -7.63 -1.84 -14.06
CA ASN A 74 -6.49 -1.02 -14.46
C ASN A 74 -5.46 -0.92 -13.33
N ILE A 75 -4.31 -1.56 -13.52
CA ILE A 75 -3.25 -1.58 -12.51
C ILE A 75 -2.66 -0.19 -12.22
N ASN A 76 -2.77 0.74 -13.17
CA ASN A 76 -2.28 2.11 -12.99
C ASN A 76 -3.11 2.89 -11.98
N ASP A 77 -4.34 2.48 -11.69
CA ASP A 77 -5.18 3.10 -10.67
C ASP A 77 -4.54 2.98 -9.28
N LEU A 78 -3.67 1.99 -9.06
CA LEU A 78 -2.92 1.86 -7.82
C LEU A 78 -1.94 3.02 -7.61
N LYS A 79 -1.32 3.53 -8.67
CA LYS A 79 -0.43 4.70 -8.59
C LYS A 79 -1.23 5.94 -8.21
N ILE A 80 -2.41 6.11 -8.81
CA ILE A 80 -3.29 7.22 -8.47
C ILE A 80 -3.70 7.11 -6.99
N TYR A 81 -4.10 5.93 -6.56
CA TYR A 81 -4.59 5.69 -5.21
C TYR A 81 -3.51 5.87 -4.14
N LEU A 82 -2.29 5.36 -4.37
CA LEU A 82 -1.21 5.42 -3.39
C LEU A 82 -0.41 6.71 -3.48
N GLN A 83 0.06 7.08 -4.67
CA GLN A 83 0.98 8.20 -4.83
C GLN A 83 0.24 9.52 -5.08
N GLU A 84 -0.62 9.61 -6.10
CA GLU A 84 -1.20 10.90 -6.49
C GLU A 84 -2.17 11.46 -5.46
N LYS A 85 -3.02 10.62 -4.86
CA LYS A 85 -3.94 11.03 -3.80
C LYS A 85 -3.21 11.47 -2.53
N ASN A 86 -2.11 10.79 -2.19
CA ASN A 86 -1.43 11.02 -0.91
C ASN A 86 -0.24 11.96 -1.03
N LYS A 87 0.16 12.43 -2.22
CA LYS A 87 1.39 13.20 -2.40
C LYS A 87 1.52 14.30 -1.35
N ASN A 88 0.66 15.32 -1.37
CA ASN A 88 0.84 16.52 -0.54
C ASN A 88 0.61 16.33 0.98
N ILE A 89 0.14 15.16 1.41
CA ILE A 89 -0.18 14.84 2.83
C ILE A 89 0.73 13.75 3.39
N CYS A 90 1.36 13.03 2.47
CA CYS A 90 2.33 11.95 2.51
C CYS A 90 3.76 12.22 2.96
N GLN A 91 4.25 11.70 4.10
CA GLN A 91 5.71 11.63 4.30
C GLN A 91 6.30 10.39 3.62
N TYR A 92 5.76 9.20 3.95
CA TYR A 92 6.22 7.92 3.41
C TYR A 92 5.07 6.97 3.13
N ILE A 93 5.25 6.08 2.15
CA ILE A 93 4.39 4.88 1.99
C ILE A 93 5.26 3.64 2.04
N TYR A 94 4.90 2.75 2.95
CA TYR A 94 5.53 1.46 3.13
C TYR A 94 4.64 0.34 2.59
N ILE A 95 5.17 -0.50 1.71
CA ILE A 95 4.45 -1.64 1.15
C ILE A 95 5.06 -2.94 1.66
N TYR A 96 4.26 -3.76 2.33
CA TYR A 96 4.68 -5.04 2.89
C TYR A 96 3.92 -6.18 2.23
N ARG A 97 4.64 -7.13 1.64
CA ARG A 97 4.03 -8.35 1.10
C ARG A 97 3.56 -9.26 2.22
N CYS A 98 2.36 -9.81 2.10
CA CYS A 98 1.86 -10.89 2.94
C CYS A 98 2.46 -12.23 2.47
N GLN A 99 2.93 -13.02 3.44
CA GLN A 99 3.38 -14.40 3.23
C GLN A 99 2.19 -15.35 3.23
#